data_AF-A0A0J6SSF7-F1
#
_entry.id   AF-A0A0J6SSF7-F1
#
_cell.length_a   1.000
_cell.length_b   1.000
_cell.length_c   1.000
_cell.angle_alpha   90.00
_cell.angle_beta   90.00
_cell.angle_gamma   90.00
#
_symmetry.space_group_name_H-M   'P 1'
#
loop_
_entity.id
_entity.type
_entity.pdbx_description
1 polymer ?
#
loop_
_entity_poly.entity_id
_entity_poly.type
_entity_poly.pdbx_seq_one_letter_code
_entity_poly.pdbx_strand_id
1 'polypeptide(L)'
;MRARAREQAPGRQALAARARRVLALAEEDVLSVNEIACADPGCPDIETVILLMRARLPTRALTIGKPVEAVTDADIVAADEGADP
;
A
#
# COMPACT_ATOMS: atom_id res chain seq x y z
N MET A 1 19.98 5.73 -11.83
CA MET A 1 18.80 5.69 -10.93
C MET A 1 18.20 4.27 -10.92
N ARG A 2 18.81 3.30 -10.23
CA ARG A 2 18.32 1.89 -10.14
C ARG A 2 18.46 1.25 -8.74
N ALA A 3 19.06 1.95 -7.78
CA ALA A 3 19.40 1.38 -6.47
C ALA A 3 18.20 1.34 -5.48
N ARG A 4 17.33 2.37 -5.47
CA ARG A 4 16.24 2.49 -4.48
C ARG A 4 15.14 1.42 -4.56
N ALA A 5 15.03 0.68 -5.66
CA ALA A 5 14.00 -0.34 -5.85
C ALA A 5 14.35 -1.71 -5.22
N ARG A 6 15.65 -2.00 -5.03
CA ARG A 6 16.12 -3.29 -4.51
C ARG A 6 16.29 -3.30 -2.99
N GLU A 7 16.68 -2.18 -2.39
CA GLU A 7 16.87 -2.06 -0.93
C GLU A 7 15.55 -2.00 -0.15
N GLN A 8 14.46 -1.57 -0.79
CA GLN A 8 13.13 -1.50 -0.17
C GLN A 8 12.31 -2.81 -0.32
N ALA A 9 12.96 -3.89 -0.75
CA ALA A 9 12.30 -5.08 -1.26
C ALA A 9 11.59 -5.98 -0.22
N PRO A 10 12.15 -6.31 0.96
CA PRO A 10 11.55 -7.34 1.81
C PRO A 10 10.27 -6.86 2.52
N GLY A 11 10.27 -5.66 3.09
CA GLY A 11 9.09 -5.09 3.77
C GLY A 11 7.92 -4.89 2.80
N ARG A 12 8.19 -4.33 1.61
CA ARG A 12 7.16 -4.10 0.59
C ARG A 12 6.59 -5.40 0.03
N GLN A 13 7.42 -6.42 -0.21
CA GLN A 13 6.93 -7.73 -0.67
C GLN A 13 6.08 -8.42 0.40
N ALA A 14 6.51 -8.36 1.66
CA ALA A 14 5.73 -8.92 2.76
C ALA A 14 4.38 -8.22 2.92
N LEU A 15 4.36 -6.89 2.86
CA LEU A 15 3.13 -6.10 2.90
C LEU A 15 2.24 -6.38 1.69
N ALA A 16 2.81 -6.48 0.49
CA ALA A 16 2.05 -6.82 -0.72
C ALA A 16 1.39 -8.21 -0.62
N ALA A 17 2.12 -9.21 -0.11
CA ALA A 17 1.58 -10.54 0.11
C ALA A 17 0.49 -10.56 1.20
N ARG A 18 0.65 -9.76 2.25
CA ARG A 18 -0.36 -9.58 3.31
C ARG A 18 -1.62 -8.90 2.77
N ALA A 19 -1.47 -7.77 2.06
CA ALA A 19 -2.58 -7.03 1.46
C ALA A 19 -3.39 -7.88 0.49
N ARG A 20 -2.73 -8.71 -0.34
CA ARG A 20 -3.40 -9.71 -1.19
C ARG A 20 -4.33 -10.64 -0.40
N ARG A 21 -3.85 -11.16 0.73
CA ARG A 21 -4.64 -12.07 1.58
C ARG A 21 -5.78 -11.35 2.29
N VAL A 22 -5.50 -10.19 2.90
CA VAL A 22 -6.49 -9.40 3.67
C VAL A 22 -7.62 -8.91 2.77
N LEU A 23 -7.31 -8.45 1.57
CA LEU A 23 -8.27 -7.90 0.61
C LEU A 23 -8.87 -8.95 -0.33
N ALA A 24 -8.56 -10.24 -0.12
CA ALA A 24 -9.01 -11.36 -0.94
C ALA A 24 -8.83 -11.13 -2.46
N LEU A 25 -7.67 -10.60 -2.86
CA LEU A 25 -7.40 -10.27 -4.26
C LEU A 25 -7.26 -11.54 -5.11
N ALA A 26 -7.81 -11.50 -6.32
CA ALA A 26 -7.63 -12.56 -7.31
C ALA A 26 -6.20 -12.51 -7.91
N GLU A 27 -5.77 -13.59 -8.57
CA GLU A 27 -4.45 -13.64 -9.21
C GLU A 27 -4.29 -12.62 -10.35
N GLU A 28 -5.40 -12.25 -10.99
CA GLU A 28 -5.48 -11.23 -12.04
C GLU A 28 -5.43 -9.79 -11.51
N ASP A 29 -5.62 -9.60 -10.20
CA ASP A 29 -5.54 -8.28 -9.59
C ASP A 29 -4.08 -7.85 -9.42
N VAL A 30 -3.80 -6.63 -9.88
CA VAL A 30 -2.48 -6.03 -9.76
C VAL A 30 -2.47 -5.16 -8.51
N LEU A 31 -1.43 -5.33 -7.67
CA LEU A 31 -1.17 -4.47 -6.53
C LEU A 31 0.25 -3.91 -6.57
N SER A 32 0.41 -2.69 -6.08
CA SER A 32 1.72 -2.06 -5.88
C SER A 32 1.79 -1.39 -4.51
N VAL A 33 2.89 -1.56 -3.80
CA VAL A 33 3.14 -0.96 -2.48
C VAL A 33 4.25 0.08 -2.62
N ASN A 34 3.94 1.32 -2.27
CA ASN A 34 4.87 2.44 -2.29
C ASN A 34 4.90 3.08 -0.92
N GLU A 35 6.11 3.32 -0.44
CA GLU A 35 6.33 4.20 0.70
C GLU A 35 6.70 5.58 0.17
N ILE A 36 6.02 6.60 0.69
CA ILE A 36 6.15 7.98 0.27
C ILE A 36 6.49 8.80 1.51
N ALA A 37 7.61 9.54 1.46
CA ALA A 37 7.89 10.55 2.46
C ALA A 37 7.07 11.80 2.11
N CYS A 38 6.20 12.22 3.02
CA CYS A 38 5.46 13.46 2.83
C CYS A 38 6.32 14.64 3.29
N ALA A 39 6.57 15.59 2.38
CA ALA A 39 7.43 16.74 2.65
C ALA A 39 6.70 17.94 3.29
N ASP A 40 5.42 17.77 3.67
CA ASP A 40 4.55 18.85 4.15
C ASP A 40 4.63 18.99 5.69
N PRO A 41 4.71 20.21 6.28
CA PRO A 41 4.93 20.43 7.72
C PRO A 41 3.85 19.95 8.70
N GLY A 42 2.89 19.11 8.27
CA GLY A 42 1.81 18.58 9.10
C GLY A 42 1.44 17.12 8.81
N CYS A 43 2.21 16.42 7.99
CA CYS A 43 1.95 15.02 7.65
C CYS A 43 2.82 14.08 8.51
N PRO A 44 2.39 12.82 8.77
CA PRO A 44 3.34 11.79 9.19
C PRO A 44 4.50 11.77 8.19
N ASP A 45 5.74 11.85 8.68
CA ASP A 45 6.94 11.96 7.84
C ASP A 45 6.99 10.91 6.70
N ILE A 46 6.29 9.79 6.87
CA ILE A 46 6.18 8.68 5.93
C ILE A 46 4.76 8.09 5.91
N GLU A 47 4.25 7.82 4.71
CA GLU A 47 3.03 7.07 4.46
C GLU A 47 3.25 5.89 3.51
N THR A 48 2.39 4.88 3.63
CA THR A 48 2.34 3.72 2.76
C THR A 48 1.10 3.80 1.88
N VAL A 49 1.31 3.78 0.56
CA VAL A 49 0.26 3.76 -0.46
C VAL A 49 0.22 2.38 -1.12
N ILE A 50 -0.94 1.74 -1.05
CA ILE A 50 -1.23 0.48 -1.74
C ILE A 50 -2.14 0.79 -2.93
N LEU A 51 -1.61 0.68 -4.15
CA LEU A 51 -2.38 0.84 -5.38
C LEU A 51 -3.00 -0.50 -5.77
N LEU A 52 -4.31 -0.53 -5.99
CA LEU A 52 -5.08 -1.70 -6.39
C LEU A 52 -5.68 -1.48 -7.77
N MET A 53 -5.40 -2.38 -8.70
CA MET A 53 -5.97 -2.40 -10.04
C MET A 53 -6.65 -3.75 -10.24
N ARG A 54 -7.97 -3.76 -10.04
CA ARG A 54 -8.80 -4.95 -10.25
C ARG A 54 -9.45 -4.89 -11.62
N ALA A 55 -9.66 -6.05 -12.24
CA ALA A 55 -10.31 -6.12 -13.54
C ALA A 55 -11.73 -5.50 -13.47
N ARG A 56 -12.02 -4.54 -14.35
CA ARG A 56 -13.33 -3.88 -14.48
C ARG A 56 -13.79 -3.07 -13.26
N LEU A 57 -12.88 -2.74 -12.34
CA LEU A 57 -13.15 -1.84 -11.23
C LEU A 57 -12.24 -0.59 -11.34
N PRO A 58 -12.67 0.55 -10.78
CA PRO A 58 -11.81 1.71 -10.65
C PRO A 58 -10.52 1.36 -9.90
N THR A 59 -9.42 1.98 -10.32
CA THR A 59 -8.16 1.91 -9.57
C THR A 59 -8.35 2.59 -8.22
N ARG A 60 -8.00 1.92 -7.13
CA ARG A 60 -8.10 2.47 -5.77
C ARG A 60 -6.70 2.62 -5.16
N ALA A 61 -6.49 3.70 -4.43
CA ALA A 61 -5.29 3.92 -3.65
C ALA A 61 -5.66 3.87 -2.17
N LEU A 62 -5.07 2.93 -1.43
CA LEU A 62 -5.21 2.86 0.02
C LEU A 62 -4.03 3.59 0.64
N THR A 63 -4.29 4.74 1.25
CA THR A 63 -3.26 5.56 1.91
C THR A 63 -3.28 5.31 3.40
N ILE A 64 -2.15 4.87 3.95
CA ILE A 64 -1.98 4.57 5.36
C ILE A 64 -0.84 5.44 5.87
N GLY A 65 -1.11 6.33 6.81
CA GLY A 65 -0.12 7.26 7.42
C GLY A 65 0.88 6.57 8.36
N LYS A 66 1.54 5.51 7.88
CA LYS A 66 2.52 4.69 8.59
C LYS A 66 3.61 4.22 7.61
N PRO A 67 4.86 4.00 8.07
CA PRO A 67 5.87 3.33 7.28
C PRO A 67 5.49 1.85 7.05
N VAL A 68 6.05 1.23 6.01
CA VAL A 68 5.68 -0.11 5.53
C VAL A 68 5.77 -1.17 6.63
N GLU A 69 6.74 -1.05 7.53
CA GLU A 69 6.97 -2.02 8.61
C GLU A 69 5.91 -1.92 9.73
N ALA A 70 5.25 -0.78 9.87
CA ALA A 70 4.25 -0.51 10.89
C ALA A 70 2.82 -0.76 10.43
N VAL A 71 2.61 -1.05 9.13
CA VAL A 71 1.28 -1.35 8.58
C VAL A 71 0.78 -2.71 9.07
N THR A 72 -0.40 -2.73 9.69
CA THR A 72 -1.07 -3.95 10.17
C THR A 72 -2.22 -4.36 9.26
N ASP A 73 -2.72 -5.60 9.43
CA ASP A 73 -3.90 -6.10 8.73
C ASP A 73 -5.14 -5.20 8.99
N ALA A 74 -5.29 -4.69 10.21
CA ALA A 74 -6.38 -3.78 10.56
C ALA A 74 -6.28 -2.43 9.84
N ASP A 75 -5.06 -1.92 9.63
CA ASP A 75 -4.85 -0.69 8.87
C ASP A 75 -5.24 -0.85 7.40
N ILE A 76 -4.96 -2.03 6.82
CA ILE A 76 -5.32 -2.36 5.43
C ILE A 76 -6.85 -2.40 5.28
N VAL A 77 -7.55 -3.03 6.23
CA VAL A 77 -9.03 -3.08 6.23
C VAL A 77 -9.60 -1.67 6.36
N ALA A 78 -9.15 -0.90 7.35
CA ALA A 78 -9.64 0.45 7.57
C ALA A 78 -9.41 1.36 6.36
N ALA A 79 -8.28 1.22 5.66
CA ALA A 79 -7.99 2.00 4.47
C ALA A 79 -8.86 1.57 3.27
N ASP A 80 -9.20 0.29 3.12
CA ASP A 80 -10.10 -0.19 2.07
C ASP A 80 -11.55 0.26 2.27
N GLU A 81 -12.00 0.32 3.52
CA GLU A 81 -13.31 0.86 3.91
C GLU A 81 -13.38 2.39 3.74
N GLY A 82 -12.29 3.10 4.04
CA GLY A 82 -12.20 4.55 3.96
C GLY A 82 -11.86 5.12 2.58
N ALA A 83 -11.43 4.29 1.62
CA ALA A 83 -11.18 4.73 0.25
C ALA A 83 -12.53 5.01 -0.46
N ASP A 84 -12.94 6.27 -0.54
CA ASP A 84 -14.14 6.68 -1.30
C ASP A 84 -14.05 6.15 -2.77
N PRO A 85 -15.12 5.55 -3.33
CA PRO A 85 -15.10 4.93 -4.67
C PRO A 85 -14.84 5.89 -5.84
#